data_AF-A0A2M8P7E4-F1
#
_entry.id   AF-A0A2M8P7E4-F1
#
_cell.length_a   1.000
_cell.length_b   1.000
_cell.length_c   1.000
_cell.angle_alpha   90.00
_cell.angle_beta   90.00
_cell.angle_gamma   90.00
#
_symmetry.space_group_name_H-M   'P 1'
#
loop_
_entity.id
_entity.type
_entity.pdbx_description
1 polymer ?
#
loop_
_entity_poly.entity_id
_entity_poly.type
_entity_poly.pdbx_seq_one_letter_code
_entity_poly.pdbx_strand_id
1 'polypeptide(L)'
;MAPRLLPSRDSLWQPATLPQPVTLTPKAAFLSVLILIVSIGSAILGVPTYLAMLGGALVTLLIGLVTAEEAYRLVEWRTIFLVAGMYAVGVALTQTGIAAALGQV
;
A
#
# COMPACT_ATOMS: atom_id res chain seq x y z
N MET A 1 -20.75 30.79 -39.32
CA MET A 1 -20.33 30.68 -37.90
C MET A 1 -20.27 29.19 -37.59
N ALA A 2 -19.12 28.53 -37.76
CA ALA A 2 -19.01 27.08 -37.60
C ALA A 2 -18.47 26.76 -36.18
N PRO A 3 -19.16 25.90 -35.39
CA PRO A 3 -18.68 25.50 -34.07
C PRO A 3 -17.47 24.58 -34.20
N ARG A 4 -16.37 24.94 -33.53
CA ARG A 4 -15.12 24.19 -33.50
C ARG A 4 -15.28 22.98 -32.57
N LEU A 5 -15.76 21.86 -33.13
CA LEU A 5 -16.06 20.60 -32.41
C LEU A 5 -14.87 19.63 -32.28
N LEU A 6 -13.71 19.95 -32.88
CA LEU A 6 -12.53 19.11 -32.79
C LEU A 6 -11.57 19.64 -31.71
N PRO A 7 -11.10 18.78 -30.77
CA PRO A 7 -9.99 19.10 -29.90
C PRO A 7 -8.81 19.56 -30.74
N SER A 8 -8.13 20.62 -30.29
CA SER A 8 -6.96 21.14 -31.00
C SER A 8 -5.89 20.04 -31.05
N ARG A 9 -5.18 19.85 -32.18
CA ARG A 9 -4.30 18.67 -32.40
C ARG A 9 -3.21 18.50 -31.34
N ASP A 10 -2.86 19.57 -30.66
CA ASP A 10 -1.98 19.65 -29.48
C ASP A 10 -2.58 19.00 -28.21
N SER A 11 -3.91 18.94 -28.09
CA SER A 11 -4.59 18.23 -27.01
C SER A 11 -4.57 16.70 -27.17
N LEU A 12 -4.41 16.19 -28.41
CA LEU A 12 -4.29 14.75 -28.67
C LEU A 12 -2.99 14.17 -28.12
N TRP A 13 -1.98 15.02 -27.94
CA TRP A 13 -0.68 14.67 -27.38
C TRP A 13 -0.53 15.11 -25.93
N GLN A 14 -1.59 15.63 -25.30
CA GLN A 14 -1.59 15.86 -23.85
C GLN A 14 -1.80 14.52 -23.16
N PRO A 15 -0.79 13.97 -22.46
CA PRO A 15 -1.02 12.85 -21.58
C PRO A 15 -2.03 13.31 -20.53
N ALA A 16 -3.15 12.59 -20.40
CA ALA A 16 -4.18 12.85 -19.42
C ALA A 16 -3.52 13.08 -18.04
N THR A 17 -3.52 14.33 -17.58
CA THR A 17 -3.00 14.82 -16.29
C THR A 17 -2.04 13.85 -15.58
N LEU A 18 -0.74 13.99 -15.86
CA LEU A 18 0.28 13.29 -15.07
C LEU A 18 0.05 13.66 -13.59
N PRO A 19 -0.07 12.67 -12.67
CA PRO A 19 -0.13 12.94 -11.25
C PRO A 19 0.98 13.92 -10.90
N GLN A 20 0.61 15.07 -10.33
CA GLN A 20 1.60 16.07 -9.92
C GLN A 20 2.66 15.37 -9.07
N PRO A 21 3.96 15.60 -9.31
CA PRO A 21 5.00 14.93 -8.55
C PRO A 21 4.77 15.26 -7.07
N VAL A 22 4.54 14.22 -6.27
CA VAL A 22 4.45 14.35 -4.81
C VAL A 22 5.73 15.05 -4.37
N THR A 23 5.61 16.27 -3.86
CA THR A 23 6.74 17.08 -3.41
C THR A 23 7.22 16.51 -2.08
N LEU A 24 8.00 15.42 -2.16
CA LEU A 24 8.63 14.81 -1.01
C LEU A 24 9.62 15.81 -0.42
N THR A 25 9.31 16.36 0.75
CA THR A 25 10.33 17.05 1.52
C THR A 25 11.38 16.00 1.92
N PRO A 26 12.67 16.22 1.63
CA PRO A 26 13.70 15.19 1.82
C PRO A 26 13.81 14.73 3.29
N LYS A 27 13.46 15.63 4.23
CA LYS A 27 13.41 15.33 5.66
C LYS A 27 12.27 14.38 6.02
N ALA A 28 11.06 14.60 5.50
CA ALA A 28 9.92 13.72 5.77
C ALA A 28 10.15 12.34 5.14
N ALA A 29 10.68 12.29 3.91
CA ALA A 29 11.05 11.04 3.26
C ALA A 29 12.06 10.24 4.08
N PHE A 30 13.12 10.89 4.56
CA PHE A 30 14.12 10.24 5.41
C PHE A 30 13.51 9.72 6.72
N LEU A 31 12.64 10.51 7.37
CA LEU A 31 12.01 10.11 8.62
C LEU A 31 11.06 8.91 8.43
N SER A 32 10.25 8.89 7.37
CA SER A 32 9.37 7.76 7.03
C SER A 32 10.17 6.47 6.83
N VAL A 33 11.28 6.53 6.10
CA VAL A 33 12.16 5.38 5.86
C VAL A 33 12.80 4.91 7.17
N LEU A 34 13.24 5.84 8.03
CA LEU A 34 13.79 5.49 9.33
C LEU A 34 12.77 4.76 10.21
N ILE A 35 11.53 5.27 10.29
CA ILE A 35 10.44 4.63 11.06
C ILE A 35 10.16 3.23 10.53
N LEU A 36 10.14 3.05 9.21
CA LEU A 36 9.94 1.75 8.58
C LEU A 36 11.06 0.78 8.95
N ILE A 37 12.33 1.19 8.84
CA ILE A 37 13.48 0.36 9.19
C ILE A 37 13.44 -0.03 10.67
N VAL A 38 13.12 0.90 11.57
CA VAL A 38 12.98 0.64 13.01
C VAL A 38 11.84 -0.35 13.28
N SER A 39 10.70 -0.21 12.58
CA SER A 39 9.56 -1.12 12.72
C SER A 39 9.90 -2.53 12.26
N ILE A 40 10.59 -2.66 11.13
CA ILE A 40 11.07 -3.96 10.62
C ILE A 40 12.11 -4.55 11.56
N GLY A 41 13.08 -3.75 12.01
CA GLY A 41 14.10 -4.19 12.97
C GLY A 41 13.49 -4.69 14.27
N SER A 42 12.45 -4.02 14.77
CA SER A 42 11.70 -4.45 15.96
C SER A 42 11.01 -5.79 15.76
N ALA A 43 10.42 -6.03 14.58
CA ALA A 43 9.81 -7.32 14.25
C ALA A 43 10.85 -8.46 14.23
N ILE A 44 12.05 -8.19 13.72
CA ILE A 44 13.16 -9.17 13.69
C ILE A 44 13.67 -9.48 15.11
N LEU A 45 13.68 -8.49 15.99
CA LEU A 45 14.10 -8.64 17.41
C LEU A 45 13.11 -9.41 18.29
N GLY A 46 11.97 -9.87 17.73
CA GLY A 46 11.00 -10.72 18.41
C GLY A 46 9.71 -10.02 18.84
N VAL A 47 9.54 -8.74 18.50
CA VAL A 47 8.24 -8.07 18.67
C VAL A 47 7.25 -8.65 17.64
N PRO A 48 6.00 -8.99 18.02
CA PRO A 48 5.02 -9.43 17.04
C PRO A 48 4.87 -8.43 15.89
N THR A 49 4.97 -8.91 14.65
CA THR A 49 5.03 -8.06 13.46
C THR A 49 3.86 -7.07 13.38
N TYR A 50 2.66 -7.51 13.77
CA TYR A 50 1.47 -6.65 13.77
C TYR A 50 1.63 -5.46 14.73
N LEU A 51 2.20 -5.65 15.93
CA LEU A 51 2.46 -4.56 16.88
C LEU A 51 3.57 -3.63 16.37
N ALA A 52 4.64 -4.19 15.82
CA ALA A 52 5.77 -3.41 15.32
C ALA A 52 5.34 -2.49 14.16
N MET A 53 4.58 -3.02 13.20
CA MET A 53 4.08 -2.25 12.06
C MET A 53 2.99 -1.24 12.47
N LEU A 54 2.06 -1.62 13.35
CA LEU A 54 1.06 -0.70 13.88
C LEU A 54 1.70 0.44 14.68
N GLY A 55 2.74 0.15 15.46
CA GLY A 55 3.52 1.15 16.18
C GLY A 55 4.19 2.14 15.23
N GLY A 56 4.84 1.66 14.17
CA GLY A 56 5.42 2.52 13.13
C GLY A 56 4.40 3.40 12.43
N ALA A 57 3.23 2.84 12.08
CA ALA A 57 2.13 3.59 11.51
C ALA A 57 1.63 4.69 12.47
N LEU A 58 1.43 4.35 13.75
CA LEU A 58 1.00 5.30 14.77
C LEU A 58 2.01 6.44 14.94
N VAL A 59 3.30 6.13 15.03
CA VAL A 59 4.37 7.14 15.11
C VAL A 59 4.34 8.07 13.88
N THR A 60 4.09 7.52 12.70
CA THR A 60 3.98 8.29 11.45
C THR A 60 2.80 9.27 11.49
N LEU A 61 1.65 8.86 12.03
CA LEU A 61 0.50 9.75 12.25
C LEU A 61 0.77 10.81 13.31
N LEU A 62 1.38 10.45 14.44
CA LEU A 62 1.64 11.37 15.56
C LEU A 62 2.63 12.48 15.21
N ILE A 63 3.62 12.19 14.36
CA ILE A 63 4.58 13.20 13.89
C ILE A 63 3.95 14.08 12.79
N GLY A 64 2.76 13.72 12.28
CA GLY A 64 2.07 14.48 11.24
C GLY A 64 2.69 14.33 9.86
N LEU A 65 3.40 13.21 9.60
CA LEU A 65 3.96 12.91 8.28
C LEU A 65 2.85 12.68 7.25
N VAL A 66 1.75 12.09 7.69
CA VAL A 66 0.55 11.80 6.90
C VAL A 66 -0.68 12.01 7.78
N THR A 67 -1.74 12.60 7.22
CA THR A 67 -3.02 12.75 7.93
C THR A 67 -3.77 11.41 7.99
N ALA A 68 -4.63 11.20 8.99
CA ALA A 68 -5.41 9.96 9.09
C ALA A 68 -6.24 9.71 7.81
N GLU A 69 -6.88 10.75 7.28
CA GLU A 69 -7.66 10.71 6.04
C GLU A 69 -6.82 10.26 4.83
N GLU A 70 -5.60 10.78 4.73
CA GLU A 70 -4.68 10.43 3.66
C GLU A 70 -4.13 9.02 3.81
N ALA A 71 -3.79 8.60 5.02
CA ALA A 71 -3.40 7.22 5.29
C ALA A 71 -4.51 6.24 4.87
N TYR A 72 -5.77 6.52 5.20
CA TYR A 72 -6.90 5.68 4.80
C TYR A 72 -7.13 5.65 3.29
N ARG A 73 -6.92 6.77 2.60
CA ARG A 73 -7.03 6.87 1.13
C ARG A 73 -5.90 6.13 0.41
N LEU A 74 -4.69 6.12 0.99
CA LEU A 74 -3.51 5.45 0.45
C LEU A 74 -3.56 3.92 0.67
N VAL A 75 -4.38 3.44 1.60
CA VAL A 75 -4.53 2.00 1.85
C VAL A 75 -5.31 1.33 0.71
N GLU A 76 -4.65 0.41 0.02
CA GLU A 76 -5.29 -0.43 -0.99
C GLU A 76 -6.09 -1.58 -0.36
N TRP A 77 -7.34 -1.31 -0.02
CA TRP A 77 -8.26 -2.31 0.57
C TRP A 77 -8.42 -3.56 -0.29
N ARG A 78 -8.42 -3.41 -1.62
CA ARG A 78 -8.50 -4.53 -2.56
C ARG A 78 -7.37 -5.53 -2.32
N THR A 79 -6.15 -5.04 -2.09
CA THR A 79 -4.97 -5.88 -1.86
C THR A 79 -5.06 -6.59 -0.50
N ILE A 80 -5.55 -5.90 0.54
CA ILE A 80 -5.76 -6.51 1.87
C ILE A 80 -6.76 -7.66 1.80
N PHE A 81 -7.92 -7.44 1.20
CA PHE A 81 -8.95 -8.49 1.06
C PHE A 81 -8.48 -9.64 0.18
N LEU A 82 -7.68 -9.37 -0.85
CA LEU A 82 -7.10 -10.41 -1.69
C LEU A 82 -6.15 -11.32 -0.89
N VAL A 83 -5.23 -10.74 -0.14
CA VAL A 83 -4.27 -11.51 0.70
C VAL A 83 -5.01 -12.28 1.78
N ALA A 84 -6.00 -11.67 2.44
CA ALA A 84 -6.84 -12.35 3.42
C ALA A 84 -7.63 -13.50 2.80
N GLY A 85 -8.18 -13.31 1.59
CA GLY A 85 -8.88 -14.35 0.85
C GLY A 85 -7.96 -15.51 0.47
N MET A 86 -6.75 -15.23 -0.02
CA MET A 86 -5.74 -16.25 -0.28
C MET A 86 -5.38 -17.03 0.98
N TYR A 87 -5.24 -16.35 2.11
CA TYR A 87 -4.98 -17.00 3.40
C TYR A 87 -6.14 -17.93 3.79
N ALA A 88 -7.39 -17.46 3.69
CA ALA A 88 -8.57 -18.27 3.99
C ALA A 88 -8.68 -19.51 3.09
N VAL A 89 -8.43 -19.37 1.79
CA VAL A 89 -8.40 -20.50 0.84
C VAL A 89 -7.30 -21.49 1.20
N GLY A 90 -6.09 -21.01 1.53
CA GLY A 90 -5.00 -21.86 2.01
C GLY A 90 -5.39 -22.68 3.24
N VAL A 91 -6.06 -22.05 4.21
CA VAL A 91 -6.58 -22.74 5.39
C VAL A 91 -7.63 -23.79 5.02
N ALA A 92 -8.57 -23.48 4.12
CA ALA A 92 -9.58 -24.46 3.68
C ALA A 92 -8.96 -25.67 2.97
N LEU A 93 -7.95 -25.46 2.12
CA LEU A 93 -7.24 -26.55 1.43
C LEU A 93 -6.46 -27.44 2.39
N THR A 94 -5.86 -26.86 3.44
CA THR A 94 -5.17 -27.63 4.48
C THR A 94 -6.16 -28.42 5.34
N GLN A 95 -7.31 -27.85 5.70
CA GLN A 95 -8.34 -28.54 6.50
C GLN A 95 -9.05 -29.66 5.72
N THR A 96 -9.28 -29.49 4.42
CA THR A 96 -9.91 -30.51 3.56
C THR A 96 -8.97 -31.64 3.16
N GLY A 97 -7.67 -31.55 3.48
CA GLY A 97 -6.66 -32.54 3.11
C GLY A 97 -6.22 -32.47 1.64
N ILE A 98 -6.79 -31.56 0.84
CA ILE A 98 -6.41 -31.35 -0.56
C ILE A 98 -4.93 -30.98 -0.67
N ALA A 99 -4.44 -30.12 0.23
CA ALA A 99 -3.02 -29.74 0.26
C ALA A 99 -2.10 -30.95 0.50
N ALA A 100 -2.51 -31.89 1.36
CA ALA A 100 -1.74 -33.10 1.63
C ALA A 100 -1.78 -34.08 0.44
N ALA A 101 -2.95 -34.24 -0.20
CA ALA A 101 -3.11 -35.10 -1.37
C ALA A 101 -2.27 -34.62 -2.57
N LEU A 102 -2.20 -33.30 -2.81
CA LEU A 102 -1.38 -32.73 -3.88
C LEU A 102 0.13 -32.73 -3.57
N GLY A 103 0.52 -32.75 -2.29
CA GLY A 103 1.94 -32.80 -1.89
C GLY A 103 2.57 -34.19 -1.91
N GLN A 104 1.76 -35.24 -2.08
CA GLN A 104 2.21 -36.65 -2.12
C GLN A 104 2.45 -37.17 -3.55
N VAL A 105 2.06 -36.41 -4.58
CA VAL A 105 2.29 -36.73 -6.00
C VAL A 105 3.59 -36.12 -6.53
#